data_AF-A0AAN6JGY6-F1
#
_entry.id   AF-A0AAN6JGY6-F1
#
_cell.length_a   1.000
_cell.length_b   1.000
_cell.length_c   1.000
_cell.angle_alpha   90.00
_cell.angle_beta   90.00
_cell.angle_gamma   90.00
#
_symmetry.space_group_name_H-M   'P 1'
#
loop_
_entity.id
_entity.type
_entity.pdbx_description
1 polymer ?
#
loop_
_entity_poly.entity_id
_entity_poly.type
_entity_poly.pdbx_seq_one_letter_code
_entity_poly.pdbx_strand_id
1 'polypeptide(L)'
;MTPFVPGPCVAGCGSTLNTLKYAKKHWRCHHRQQHPYGSRQGQREPQPLLSQWTLLPSTLPTYTKGLVAIQLAYAHKLHKSPPTFIATDLADSFSHKPWWDHIKSDLNHKDNANTAFISSIDSLPLDSGSAYQVDAGLFHSTQPDLPESVAKTLSAALDIRPTSNFGLKMCKYFINATTASYGVPAHGKHPDISMAITPAGHITEVHQDGIWDGSILIQLTGEKIIFMWPPTEDNLNVASHCHRGTGWLHDAIKNLTNGKMAHLTPGSKIFLPVGTLHAVLSLTPSALAGYRVHHASFLADIPRLLKWDVNTSLAKLDDHEVLNEILNEHDDLLTMWLQQRASSIERYERDLLNIKDLWERDLRPKLNSRLIDLSRPAKRARH
;
A
#
# COMPACT_ATOMS: atom_id res chain seq x y z
N MET A 1 -22.97 -1.20 -0.66
CA MET A 1 -23.64 -0.01 -1.26
C MET A 1 -23.07 0.20 -2.64
N THR A 2 -23.93 0.21 -3.66
CA THR A 2 -23.61 0.38 -5.07
C THR A 2 -23.03 1.77 -5.33
N PRO A 3 -22.05 1.96 -6.24
CA PRO A 3 -21.75 3.28 -6.78
C PRO A 3 -23.02 3.95 -7.30
N PHE A 4 -23.08 5.29 -7.28
CA PHE A 4 -24.20 5.98 -7.90
C PHE A 4 -24.18 5.70 -9.41
N VAL A 5 -25.14 4.91 -9.87
CA VAL A 5 -25.39 4.65 -11.29
C VAL A 5 -26.56 5.54 -11.69
N PRO A 6 -26.41 6.39 -12.73
CA PRO A 6 -27.54 7.14 -13.26
C PRO A 6 -28.71 6.21 -13.60
N GLY A 7 -29.91 6.56 -13.18
CA GLY A 7 -31.06 5.68 -13.35
C GLY A 7 -32.25 6.04 -12.49
N PRO A 8 -33.31 5.22 -12.50
CA PRO A 8 -34.49 5.45 -11.70
C PRO A 8 -34.16 5.46 -10.21
N CYS A 9 -34.86 6.32 -9.47
CA CYS A 9 -34.75 6.41 -8.03
C CYS A 9 -35.10 5.05 -7.39
N VAL A 10 -34.17 4.48 -6.63
CA VAL A 10 -34.34 3.15 -6.01
C VAL A 10 -35.46 3.07 -4.96
N ALA A 11 -35.97 4.22 -4.50
CA ALA A 11 -37.15 4.28 -3.64
C ALA A 11 -38.49 4.25 -4.43
N GLY A 12 -38.44 4.09 -5.76
CA GLY A 12 -39.62 3.87 -6.59
C GLY A 12 -40.50 5.10 -6.84
N CYS A 13 -40.03 6.32 -6.60
CA CYS A 13 -40.83 7.55 -6.77
C CYS A 13 -40.95 8.04 -8.23
N GLY A 14 -40.50 7.26 -9.21
CA GLY A 14 -40.59 7.58 -10.64
C GLY A 14 -39.58 8.62 -11.15
N SER A 15 -38.75 9.22 -10.29
CA SER A 15 -37.72 10.18 -10.72
C SER A 15 -36.49 9.46 -11.31
N THR A 16 -35.93 9.98 -12.40
CA THR A 16 -34.64 9.52 -12.94
C THR A 16 -33.52 10.42 -12.43
N LEU A 17 -32.49 9.82 -11.85
CA LEU A 17 -31.38 10.50 -11.20
C LEU A 17 -30.17 10.45 -12.12
N ASN A 18 -29.83 11.58 -12.74
CA ASN A 18 -28.78 11.62 -13.75
C ASN A 18 -27.40 11.96 -13.18
N THR A 19 -27.34 12.54 -11.98
CA THR A 19 -26.09 12.90 -11.31
C THR A 19 -26.20 12.69 -9.80
N LEU A 20 -25.08 12.38 -9.13
CA LEU A 20 -25.05 12.22 -7.67
C LEU A 20 -25.51 13.49 -6.93
N LYS A 21 -25.23 14.68 -7.48
CA LYS A 21 -25.68 15.96 -6.92
C LYS A 21 -27.21 16.07 -6.97
N TYR A 22 -27.81 15.75 -8.13
CA TYR A 22 -29.26 15.74 -8.28
C TYR A 22 -29.90 14.67 -7.40
N ALA A 23 -29.31 13.49 -7.33
CA ALA A 23 -29.73 12.39 -6.46
C ALA A 23 -29.74 12.77 -4.98
N LYS A 24 -28.66 13.40 -4.48
CA LYS A 24 -28.58 13.93 -3.11
C LYS A 24 -29.66 14.96 -2.81
N LYS A 25 -29.86 15.92 -3.72
CA LYS A 25 -30.91 16.94 -3.59
C LYS A 25 -32.30 16.31 -3.62
N HIS A 26 -32.54 15.41 -4.56
CA HIS A 26 -33.80 14.69 -4.72
C HIS A 26 -34.18 13.95 -3.44
N TRP A 27 -33.26 13.20 -2.83
CA TRP A 27 -33.56 12.46 -1.60
C TRP A 27 -33.95 13.35 -0.43
N ARG A 28 -33.20 14.44 -0.25
CA ARG A 28 -33.50 15.42 0.80
C ARG A 28 -34.89 16.02 0.62
N CYS A 29 -35.28 16.32 -0.63
CA CYS A 29 -36.54 16.98 -0.95
C CYS A 29 -37.74 16.01 -0.99
N HIS A 30 -37.61 14.86 -1.65
CA HIS A 30 -38.73 13.96 -1.95
C HIS A 30 -38.89 12.81 -0.95
N HIS A 31 -37.79 12.40 -0.30
CA HIS A 31 -37.83 11.31 0.68
C HIS A 31 -37.66 11.80 2.11
N ARG A 32 -37.38 13.10 2.31
CA ARG A 32 -37.08 13.73 3.62
C ARG A 32 -36.03 12.96 4.42
N GLN A 33 -35.13 12.28 3.72
CA GLN A 33 -34.07 11.45 4.28
C GLN A 33 -32.75 11.86 3.63
N GLN A 34 -31.63 11.57 4.31
CA GLN A 34 -30.34 11.65 3.64
C GLN A 34 -30.29 10.64 2.50
N HIS A 35 -29.68 11.04 1.39
CA HIS A 35 -29.48 10.16 0.25
C HIS A 35 -28.69 8.92 0.70
N PRO A 36 -29.16 7.69 0.40
CA PRO A 36 -28.54 6.46 0.88
C PRO A 36 -27.10 6.32 0.40
N TYR A 37 -26.76 6.98 -0.72
CA TYR A 37 -25.40 7.22 -1.13
C TYR A 37 -24.88 8.46 -0.39
N GLY A 38 -24.61 8.27 0.90
CA GLY A 38 -24.12 9.30 1.80
C GLY A 38 -22.68 9.68 1.47
N SER A 39 -22.33 10.95 1.71
CA SER A 39 -20.97 11.50 1.73
C SER A 39 -20.09 10.94 2.85
N ARG A 40 -20.39 9.73 3.34
CA ARG A 40 -19.51 8.97 4.24
C ARG A 40 -18.72 8.00 3.37
N GLN A 41 -17.88 8.55 2.50
CA GLN A 41 -16.69 7.80 2.09
C GLN A 41 -15.85 7.59 3.36
N GLY A 42 -15.13 6.47 3.47
CA GLY A 42 -14.05 6.25 4.43
C GLY A 42 -14.32 5.78 5.87
N GLN A 43 -15.57 5.55 6.29
CA GLN A 43 -15.87 4.52 7.30
C GLN A 43 -17.25 3.95 7.00
N ARG A 44 -17.34 3.07 6.01
CA ARG A 44 -18.42 2.09 6.04
C ARG A 44 -18.10 1.20 7.24
N GLU A 45 -19.11 0.87 8.06
CA GLU A 45 -18.97 -0.38 8.80
C GLU A 45 -18.56 -1.45 7.79
N PRO A 46 -17.59 -2.32 8.10
CA PRO A 46 -17.33 -3.45 7.24
C PRO A 46 -18.62 -4.27 7.17
N GLN A 47 -19.47 -3.96 6.18
CA GLN A 47 -20.33 -4.92 5.51
C GLN A 47 -19.49 -6.17 5.38
N PRO A 48 -19.99 -7.38 5.69
CA PRO A 48 -19.11 -8.53 5.88
C PRO A 48 -18.13 -8.59 4.71
N LEU A 49 -16.86 -8.23 4.93
CA LEU A 49 -15.90 -8.06 3.82
C LEU A 49 -15.75 -9.39 3.07
N LEU A 50 -16.04 -10.46 3.81
CA LEU A 50 -16.25 -11.81 3.33
C LEU A 50 -17.30 -11.90 2.21
N SER A 51 -18.47 -11.29 2.39
CA SER A 51 -19.54 -11.28 1.37
C SER A 51 -19.10 -10.57 0.09
N GLN A 52 -18.33 -9.49 0.21
CA GLN A 52 -17.80 -8.79 -0.96
C GLN A 52 -16.74 -9.63 -1.67
N TRP A 53 -15.86 -10.29 -0.92
CA TRP A 53 -14.85 -11.19 -1.48
C TRP A 53 -15.50 -12.39 -2.21
N THR A 54 -16.61 -12.93 -1.69
CA THR A 54 -17.32 -14.04 -2.34
C THR A 54 -18.02 -13.67 -3.65
N LEU A 55 -18.12 -12.39 -3.98
CA LEU A 55 -18.62 -11.94 -5.29
C LEU A 55 -17.52 -11.98 -6.37
N LEU A 56 -16.26 -12.16 -5.98
CA LEU A 56 -15.16 -12.29 -6.93
C LEU A 56 -15.23 -13.64 -7.67
N PRO A 57 -14.73 -13.71 -8.91
CA PRO A 57 -14.66 -14.97 -9.64
C PRO A 57 -13.83 -16.01 -8.87
N SER A 58 -14.40 -17.18 -8.63
CA SER A 58 -13.72 -18.27 -7.91
C SER A 58 -12.53 -18.85 -8.68
N THR A 59 -12.40 -18.53 -9.96
CA THR A 59 -11.26 -18.89 -10.83
C THR A 59 -10.01 -18.05 -10.55
N LEU A 60 -10.12 -16.97 -9.77
CA LEU A 60 -8.96 -16.19 -9.34
C LEU A 60 -8.04 -17.05 -8.46
N PRO A 61 -6.73 -17.16 -8.77
CA PRO A 61 -5.80 -18.01 -8.01
C PRO A 61 -5.70 -17.67 -6.52
N THR A 62 -5.94 -16.41 -6.16
CA THR A 62 -5.92 -15.89 -4.79
C THR A 62 -7.27 -15.99 -4.07
N TYR A 63 -8.34 -16.45 -4.73
CA TYR A 63 -9.70 -16.45 -4.19
C TYR A 63 -9.78 -17.15 -2.82
N THR A 64 -9.33 -18.40 -2.75
CA THR A 64 -9.32 -19.18 -1.51
C THR A 64 -8.43 -18.54 -0.44
N LYS A 65 -7.27 -18.01 -0.83
CA LYS A 65 -6.34 -17.35 0.09
C LYS A 65 -6.97 -16.13 0.75
N GLY A 66 -7.62 -15.26 -0.02
CA GLY A 66 -8.27 -14.07 0.53
C GLY A 66 -9.50 -14.43 1.38
N LEU A 67 -10.27 -15.45 0.99
CA LEU A 67 -11.41 -15.95 1.79
C LEU A 67 -10.96 -16.37 3.19
N VAL A 68 -9.92 -17.21 3.26
CA VAL A 68 -9.35 -17.68 4.53
C VAL A 68 -8.75 -16.52 5.33
N ALA A 69 -8.05 -15.58 4.70
CA ALA A 69 -7.48 -14.42 5.38
C ALA A 69 -8.57 -13.57 6.05
N ILE A 70 -9.66 -13.28 5.34
CA ILE A 70 -10.77 -12.49 5.89
C ILE A 70 -11.44 -13.25 7.04
N GLN A 71 -11.72 -14.55 6.90
CA GLN A 71 -12.30 -15.37 7.96
C GLN A 71 -11.43 -15.39 9.22
N LEU A 72 -10.12 -15.61 9.07
CA LEU A 72 -9.17 -15.55 10.18
C LEU A 72 -9.17 -14.18 10.84
N ALA A 73 -9.19 -13.09 10.08
CA ALA A 73 -9.23 -11.73 10.63
C ALA A 73 -10.53 -11.43 11.41
N TYR A 74 -11.66 -12.00 11.00
CA TYR A 74 -12.90 -11.94 11.78
C TYR A 74 -12.79 -12.75 13.08
N ALA A 75 -12.24 -13.97 13.02
CA ALA A 75 -12.03 -14.82 14.20
C ALA A 75 -11.08 -14.17 15.22
N HIS A 76 -9.99 -13.55 14.75
CA HIS A 76 -9.03 -12.80 15.56
C HIS A 76 -9.47 -11.36 15.88
N LYS A 77 -10.70 -10.96 15.51
CA LYS A 77 -11.31 -9.66 15.81
C LYS A 77 -10.51 -8.44 15.30
N LEU A 78 -9.68 -8.57 14.26
CA LEU A 78 -8.87 -7.46 13.73
C LEU A 78 -9.74 -6.29 13.21
N HIS A 79 -10.98 -6.57 12.79
CA HIS A 79 -11.96 -5.56 12.36
C HIS A 79 -12.51 -4.69 13.49
N LYS A 80 -12.36 -5.10 14.76
CA LYS A 80 -12.91 -4.35 15.90
C LYS A 80 -12.06 -3.12 16.26
N SER A 81 -10.82 -3.07 15.77
CA SER A 81 -9.87 -1.99 16.04
C SER A 81 -9.30 -1.44 14.73
N PRO A 82 -10.13 -0.83 13.85
CA PRO A 82 -9.63 -0.29 12.59
C PRO A 82 -8.58 0.80 12.84
N PRO A 83 -7.63 1.01 11.91
CA PRO A 83 -6.73 2.14 11.99
C PRO A 83 -7.50 3.47 11.95
N THR A 84 -6.91 4.51 12.53
CA THR A 84 -7.43 5.87 12.44
C THR A 84 -7.27 6.37 11.01
N PHE A 85 -8.37 6.77 10.39
CA PHE A 85 -8.34 7.46 9.11
C PHE A 85 -7.98 8.92 9.34
N ILE A 86 -6.96 9.41 8.63
CA ILE A 86 -6.58 10.83 8.59
C ILE A 86 -7.68 11.62 7.90
N ALA A 87 -8.20 11.05 6.81
CA ALA A 87 -9.25 11.62 5.99
C ALA A 87 -10.04 10.51 5.31
N THR A 88 -11.20 10.90 4.82
CA THR A 88 -12.15 9.97 4.23
C THR A 88 -12.76 10.48 2.93
N ASP A 89 -12.40 11.70 2.51
CA ASP A 89 -12.76 12.31 1.23
C ASP A 89 -11.48 12.61 0.43
N LEU A 90 -11.53 12.40 -0.89
CA LEU A 90 -10.43 12.78 -1.78
C LEU A 90 -10.19 14.29 -1.79
N ALA A 91 -11.21 15.09 -1.49
CA ALA A 91 -11.07 16.54 -1.34
C ALA A 91 -10.08 16.96 -0.24
N ASP A 92 -9.76 16.07 0.71
CA ASP A 92 -8.76 16.34 1.75
C ASP A 92 -7.31 16.18 1.25
N SER A 93 -7.12 15.64 0.05
CA SER A 93 -5.79 15.41 -0.54
C SER A 93 -5.63 15.98 -1.95
N PHE A 94 -6.72 16.31 -2.64
CA PHE A 94 -6.71 16.80 -4.02
C PHE A 94 -7.70 17.94 -4.23
N SER A 95 -7.30 18.94 -5.02
CA SER A 95 -8.22 20.04 -5.40
C SER A 95 -9.28 19.58 -6.40
N HIS A 96 -8.93 18.61 -7.25
CA HIS A 96 -9.87 17.92 -8.14
C HIS A 96 -9.83 16.43 -7.84
N LYS A 97 -11.00 15.79 -7.77
CA LYS A 97 -11.08 14.36 -7.47
C LYS A 97 -10.39 13.55 -8.58
N PRO A 98 -9.40 12.70 -8.26
CA PRO A 98 -8.83 11.79 -9.24
C PRO A 98 -9.88 10.77 -9.69
N TRP A 99 -9.73 10.32 -10.93
CA TRP A 99 -10.54 9.31 -11.58
C TRP A 99 -9.66 8.44 -12.48
N TRP A 100 -10.27 7.42 -13.08
CA TRP A 100 -9.54 6.39 -13.80
C TRP A 100 -8.66 6.92 -14.92
N ASP A 101 -9.15 7.88 -15.71
CA ASP A 101 -8.41 8.37 -16.87
C ASP A 101 -7.11 9.10 -16.49
N HIS A 102 -7.08 9.79 -15.34
CA HIS A 102 -5.83 10.38 -14.84
C HIS A 102 -4.81 9.30 -14.49
N ILE A 103 -5.25 8.25 -13.78
CA ILE A 103 -4.40 7.13 -13.37
C ILE A 103 -3.87 6.37 -14.59
N LYS A 104 -4.75 6.10 -15.56
CA LYS A 104 -4.42 5.44 -16.82
C LYS A 104 -3.47 6.30 -17.67
N SER A 105 -3.63 7.61 -17.65
CA SER A 105 -2.72 8.52 -18.35
C SER A 105 -1.30 8.46 -17.77
N ASP A 106 -1.15 8.38 -16.45
CA ASP A 106 0.15 8.18 -15.82
C ASP A 106 0.73 6.79 -16.14
N LEU A 107 -0.06 5.73 -16.02
CA LEU A 107 0.39 4.36 -16.34
C LEU A 107 0.92 4.24 -17.78
N ASN A 108 0.26 4.90 -18.75
CA ASN A 108 0.67 4.87 -20.15
C ASN A 108 1.76 5.88 -20.51
N HIS A 109 2.22 6.70 -19.56
CA HIS A 109 3.23 7.71 -19.84
C HIS A 109 4.61 7.07 -20.02
N LYS A 110 5.38 7.56 -20.99
CA LYS A 110 6.71 7.02 -21.34
C LYS A 110 7.70 7.00 -20.17
N ASP A 111 7.57 7.94 -19.22
CA ASP A 111 8.45 8.02 -18.06
C ASP A 111 8.16 6.91 -17.02
N ASN A 112 7.04 6.22 -17.17
CA ASN A 112 6.69 5.01 -16.41
C ASN A 112 6.97 3.73 -17.21
N ALA A 113 7.82 3.78 -18.25
CA ALA A 113 8.21 2.59 -19.01
C ALA A 113 8.89 1.52 -18.13
N ASN A 114 9.51 1.93 -17.02
CA ASN A 114 10.16 1.03 -16.05
C ASN A 114 9.28 0.75 -14.82
N THR A 115 7.97 0.99 -14.89
CA THR A 115 7.04 0.59 -13.84
C THR A 115 7.18 -0.91 -13.57
N ALA A 116 7.20 -1.28 -12.29
CA ALA A 116 7.26 -2.68 -11.89
C ALA A 116 5.91 -3.35 -12.16
N PHE A 117 5.88 -4.24 -13.15
CA PHE A 117 4.73 -5.10 -13.41
C PHE A 117 4.90 -6.41 -12.65
N ILE A 118 3.87 -6.80 -11.90
CA ILE A 118 3.90 -8.02 -11.08
C ILE A 118 2.72 -8.92 -11.39
N SER A 119 2.93 -10.23 -11.26
CA SER A 119 1.87 -11.23 -11.35
C SER A 119 0.90 -11.09 -10.17
N SER A 120 -0.40 -11.23 -10.45
CA SER A 120 -1.41 -11.17 -9.38
C SER A 120 -1.54 -12.47 -8.58
N ILE A 121 -0.86 -13.53 -8.99
CA ILE A 121 -0.89 -14.83 -8.30
C ILE A 121 0.06 -14.83 -7.10
N ASP A 122 1.29 -14.42 -7.35
CA ASP A 122 2.44 -14.59 -6.46
C ASP A 122 3.13 -13.27 -6.10
N SER A 123 2.68 -12.16 -6.72
CA SER A 123 3.31 -10.83 -6.57
C SER A 123 4.77 -10.76 -7.03
N LEU A 124 5.19 -11.69 -7.90
CA LEU A 124 6.54 -11.68 -8.46
C LEU A 124 6.64 -10.77 -9.69
N PRO A 125 7.81 -10.13 -9.93
CA PRO A 125 8.06 -9.38 -11.15
C PRO A 125 7.80 -10.19 -12.42
N LEU A 126 7.24 -9.56 -13.44
CA LEU A 126 7.03 -10.17 -14.76
C LEU A 126 8.20 -9.87 -15.69
N ASP A 127 8.69 -10.88 -16.40
CA ASP A 127 9.73 -10.73 -17.45
C ASP A 127 9.28 -9.79 -18.58
N SER A 128 7.97 -9.76 -18.85
CA SER A 128 7.35 -8.84 -19.80
C SER A 128 5.98 -8.40 -19.30
N GLY A 129 5.85 -7.10 -19.03
CA GLY A 129 4.62 -6.45 -18.59
C GLY A 129 4.32 -5.20 -19.40
N SER A 130 3.05 -4.81 -19.46
CA SER A 130 2.63 -3.61 -20.16
C SER A 130 1.40 -2.99 -19.51
N ALA A 131 1.27 -1.68 -19.69
CA ALA A 131 0.08 -0.93 -19.28
C ALA A 131 -1.22 -1.52 -19.89
N TYR A 132 -1.15 -2.03 -21.13
CA TYR A 132 -2.28 -2.67 -21.79
C TYR A 132 -2.73 -3.96 -21.08
N GLN A 133 -1.79 -4.82 -20.67
CA GLN A 133 -2.11 -6.04 -19.92
C GLN A 133 -2.76 -5.71 -18.57
N VAL A 134 -2.28 -4.67 -17.88
CA VAL A 134 -2.89 -4.20 -16.64
C VAL A 134 -4.31 -3.69 -16.89
N ASP A 135 -4.52 -2.82 -17.89
CA ASP A 135 -5.84 -2.29 -18.25
C ASP A 135 -6.85 -3.40 -18.59
N ALA A 136 -6.43 -4.38 -19.41
CA ALA A 136 -7.25 -5.54 -19.73
C ALA A 136 -7.55 -6.39 -18.48
N GLY A 137 -6.54 -6.64 -17.64
CA GLY A 137 -6.69 -7.43 -16.41
C GLY A 137 -7.67 -6.81 -15.42
N LEU A 138 -7.70 -5.48 -15.32
CA LEU A 138 -8.67 -4.77 -14.48
C LEU A 138 -10.10 -5.02 -14.92
N PHE A 139 -10.38 -4.95 -16.23
CA PHE A 139 -11.70 -5.27 -16.78
C PHE A 139 -12.08 -6.73 -16.51
N HIS A 140 -11.21 -7.67 -16.91
CA HIS A 140 -11.48 -9.11 -16.80
C HIS A 140 -11.66 -9.60 -15.37
N SER A 141 -10.91 -9.04 -14.40
CA SER A 141 -10.97 -9.47 -13.00
C SER A 141 -12.34 -9.33 -12.33
N THR A 142 -13.29 -8.64 -12.96
CA THR A 142 -14.65 -8.44 -12.46
C THR A 142 -15.70 -9.33 -13.13
N GLN A 143 -15.33 -10.08 -14.15
CA GLN A 143 -16.26 -10.91 -14.93
C GLN A 143 -16.59 -12.21 -14.17
N PRO A 144 -17.87 -12.50 -13.86
CA PRO A 144 -18.24 -13.72 -13.12
C PRO A 144 -17.77 -15.02 -13.76
N ASP A 145 -17.65 -15.02 -15.10
CA ASP A 145 -17.24 -16.12 -15.96
C ASP A 145 -15.76 -16.06 -16.38
N LEU A 146 -14.92 -15.34 -15.62
CA LEU A 146 -13.48 -15.20 -15.89
C LEU A 146 -12.81 -16.57 -16.10
N PRO A 147 -12.28 -16.87 -17.30
CA PRO A 147 -11.60 -18.13 -17.56
C PRO A 147 -10.34 -18.28 -16.71
N GLU A 148 -10.05 -19.49 -16.21
CA GLU A 148 -8.88 -19.76 -15.36
C GLU A 148 -7.55 -19.39 -16.06
N SER A 149 -7.45 -19.60 -17.37
CA SER A 149 -6.27 -19.22 -18.15
C SER A 149 -6.03 -17.71 -18.14
N VAL A 150 -7.09 -16.90 -18.17
CA VAL A 150 -7.01 -15.43 -18.10
C VAL A 150 -6.76 -14.98 -16.65
N ALA A 151 -7.40 -15.63 -15.68
CA ALA A 151 -7.20 -15.35 -14.26
C ALA A 151 -5.72 -15.50 -13.83
N LYS A 152 -5.01 -16.47 -14.43
CA LYS A 152 -3.58 -16.71 -14.17
C LYS A 152 -2.64 -15.66 -14.79
N THR A 153 -3.11 -14.89 -15.76
CA THR A 153 -2.29 -13.88 -16.45
C THR A 153 -2.56 -12.46 -15.96
N LEU A 154 -3.40 -12.29 -14.93
CA LEU A 154 -3.70 -10.96 -14.39
C LEU A 154 -2.44 -10.33 -13.79
N SER A 155 -2.18 -9.07 -14.13
CA SER A 155 -1.02 -8.32 -13.66
C SER A 155 -1.44 -7.07 -12.88
N ALA A 156 -0.62 -6.70 -11.91
CA ALA A 156 -0.65 -5.39 -11.25
C ALA A 156 0.54 -4.54 -11.72
N ALA A 157 0.47 -3.24 -11.45
CA ALA A 157 1.54 -2.30 -11.71
C ALA A 157 1.83 -1.47 -10.44
N LEU A 158 3.09 -1.36 -10.08
CA LEU A 158 3.58 -0.65 -8.90
C LEU A 158 4.48 0.53 -9.31
N ASP A 159 4.74 1.43 -8.35
CA ASP A 159 5.65 2.56 -8.53
C ASP A 159 5.33 3.48 -9.71
N ILE A 160 4.05 3.57 -10.08
CA ILE A 160 3.61 4.47 -11.15
C ILE A 160 3.71 5.90 -10.64
N ARG A 161 4.56 6.71 -11.27
CA ARG A 161 4.77 8.11 -10.91
C ARG A 161 3.77 9.01 -11.62
N PRO A 162 3.33 10.13 -11.01
CA PRO A 162 2.42 11.08 -11.64
C PRO A 162 3.19 11.92 -12.67
N THR A 163 3.49 11.35 -13.84
CA THR A 163 4.39 11.92 -14.85
C THR A 163 3.62 12.63 -15.96
N SER A 164 2.38 12.22 -16.24
CA SER A 164 1.56 12.79 -17.31
C SER A 164 1.00 14.17 -16.94
N ASN A 165 0.93 15.06 -17.94
CA ASN A 165 0.23 16.35 -17.82
C ASN A 165 -1.29 16.20 -17.66
N PHE A 166 -1.85 15.08 -18.13
CA PHE A 166 -3.25 14.69 -17.92
C PHE A 166 -3.40 13.69 -16.76
N GLY A 167 -2.32 13.42 -16.03
CA GLY A 167 -2.30 12.47 -14.92
C GLY A 167 -2.75 13.07 -13.59
N LEU A 168 -2.33 12.41 -12.51
CA LEU A 168 -2.67 12.81 -11.13
C LEU A 168 -2.18 14.22 -10.79
N LYS A 169 -1.15 14.73 -11.46
CA LYS A 169 -0.70 16.14 -11.32
C LYS A 169 -1.83 17.15 -11.59
N MET A 170 -2.71 16.88 -12.55
CA MET A 170 -3.86 17.73 -12.87
C MET A 170 -4.84 17.85 -11.69
N CYS A 171 -4.86 16.85 -10.81
CA CYS A 171 -5.70 16.83 -9.62
C CYS A 171 -5.24 17.79 -8.52
N LYS A 172 -4.03 18.38 -8.64
CA LYS A 172 -3.41 19.29 -7.67
C LYS A 172 -3.47 18.72 -6.26
N TYR A 173 -2.65 17.70 -6.02
CA TYR A 173 -2.50 17.11 -4.70
C TYR A 173 -1.90 18.12 -3.71
N PHE A 174 -2.27 18.03 -2.43
CA PHE A 174 -1.74 18.88 -1.37
C PHE A 174 -1.70 18.15 -0.02
N ILE A 175 -0.92 18.69 0.91
CA ILE A 175 -0.83 18.22 2.30
C ILE A 175 -1.54 19.23 3.19
N ASN A 176 -2.69 18.85 3.74
CA ASN A 176 -3.39 19.67 4.71
C ASN A 176 -2.74 19.59 6.10
N ALA A 177 -3.15 20.47 7.02
CA ALA A 177 -2.59 20.55 8.38
C ALA A 177 -2.72 19.22 9.14
N THR A 178 -3.85 18.53 9.03
CA THR A 178 -4.08 17.22 9.66
C THR A 178 -3.11 16.14 9.14
N THR A 179 -2.74 16.19 7.87
CA THR A 179 -1.78 15.25 7.30
C THR A 179 -0.36 15.63 7.72
N ALA A 180 -0.05 16.92 7.76
CA ALA A 180 1.27 17.42 8.16
C ALA A 180 1.63 17.06 9.62
N SER A 181 0.64 16.79 10.49
CA SER A 181 0.91 16.33 11.86
C SER A 181 1.48 14.91 11.94
N TYR A 182 1.43 14.14 10.86
CA TYR A 182 2.05 12.81 10.78
C TYR A 182 3.47 12.84 10.21
N GLY A 183 3.91 14.00 9.69
CA GLY A 183 5.21 14.18 9.08
C GLY A 183 5.18 15.10 7.87
N VAL A 184 6.38 15.48 7.42
CA VAL A 184 6.61 16.22 6.18
C VAL A 184 7.07 15.26 5.09
N PRO A 185 6.85 15.53 3.80
CA PRO A 185 7.38 14.69 2.74
C PRO A 185 8.89 14.50 2.82
N ALA A 186 9.35 13.30 2.50
CA ALA A 186 10.77 12.95 2.46
C ALA A 186 11.55 13.87 1.50
N HIS A 187 10.98 14.18 0.32
CA HIS A 187 11.62 14.98 -0.73
C HIS A 187 11.20 16.47 -0.73
N GLY A 188 10.99 17.05 0.45
CA GLY A 188 10.79 18.50 0.62
C GLY A 188 9.32 18.91 0.77
N LYS A 189 8.89 19.98 0.08
CA LYS A 189 7.53 20.55 0.27
C LYS A 189 6.43 19.80 -0.48
N HIS A 190 6.81 18.95 -1.44
CA HIS A 190 5.87 18.22 -2.28
C HIS A 190 6.00 16.72 -2.00
N PRO A 191 4.90 16.00 -1.74
CA PRO A 191 4.96 14.55 -1.67
C PRO A 191 5.38 13.95 -3.01
N ASP A 192 6.36 13.06 -2.94
CA ASP A 192 6.74 12.17 -4.02
C ASP A 192 5.76 10.99 -4.03
N ILE A 193 4.69 11.15 -4.80
CA ILE A 193 3.60 10.18 -4.88
C ILE A 193 4.01 9.04 -5.82
N SER A 194 3.79 7.81 -5.39
CA SER A 194 3.73 6.63 -6.24
C SER A 194 2.33 6.01 -6.19
N MET A 195 1.95 5.27 -7.23
CA MET A 195 0.67 4.57 -7.29
C MET A 195 0.88 3.08 -7.55
N ALA A 196 0.02 2.28 -6.93
CA ALA A 196 -0.17 0.88 -7.21
C ALA A 196 -1.57 0.65 -7.83
N ILE A 197 -1.61 0.02 -8.99
CA ILE A 197 -2.83 -0.39 -9.69
C ILE A 197 -2.93 -1.91 -9.63
N THR A 198 -4.09 -2.41 -9.21
CA THR A 198 -4.29 -3.84 -8.98
C THR A 198 -5.67 -4.32 -9.46
N PRO A 199 -5.77 -5.50 -10.09
CA PRO A 199 -7.05 -6.14 -10.40
C PRO A 199 -7.79 -6.59 -9.14
N ALA A 200 -9.08 -6.90 -9.29
CA ALA A 200 -9.85 -7.51 -8.22
C ALA A 200 -9.26 -8.89 -7.87
N GLY A 201 -9.29 -9.24 -6.59
CA GLY A 201 -8.67 -10.46 -6.05
C GLY A 201 -7.16 -10.39 -5.82
N HIS A 202 -6.46 -9.36 -6.31
CA HIS A 202 -5.03 -9.22 -6.07
C HIS A 202 -4.72 -9.13 -4.56
N ILE A 203 -3.70 -9.87 -4.12
CA ILE A 203 -3.20 -9.89 -2.74
C ILE A 203 -1.75 -9.44 -2.77
N THR A 204 -1.47 -8.30 -2.16
CA THR A 204 -0.12 -7.90 -1.77
C THR A 204 0.17 -8.54 -0.42
N GLU A 205 1.19 -9.41 -0.38
CA GLU A 205 1.58 -10.15 0.82
C GLU A 205 2.03 -9.23 1.96
N VAL A 206 2.26 -9.81 3.14
CA VAL A 206 2.75 -9.06 4.30
C VAL A 206 4.17 -8.57 4.02
N HIS A 207 4.34 -7.25 4.03
CA HIS A 207 5.60 -6.57 3.78
C HIS A 207 5.67 -5.27 4.61
N GLN A 208 6.78 -4.56 4.43
CA GLN A 208 7.06 -3.30 5.08
C GLN A 208 7.61 -2.33 4.03
N ASP A 209 7.10 -1.10 3.97
CA ASP A 209 7.53 -0.10 2.98
C ASP A 209 8.93 0.47 3.23
N GLY A 210 9.33 0.53 4.51
CA GLY A 210 10.58 1.15 4.95
C GLY A 210 10.75 1.14 6.46
N ILE A 211 12.00 1.26 6.92
CA ILE A 211 12.37 1.39 8.35
C ILE A 211 12.76 2.82 8.75
N TRP A 212 12.86 3.74 7.76
CA TRP A 212 13.33 5.12 7.95
C TRP A 212 12.21 6.15 7.88
N ASP A 213 11.11 5.81 7.23
CA ASP A 213 9.99 6.69 6.95
C ASP A 213 8.66 6.03 7.30
N GLY A 214 7.66 6.87 7.53
CA GLY A 214 6.27 6.42 7.54
C GLY A 214 5.66 6.62 6.16
N SER A 215 4.54 5.95 5.89
CA SER A 215 3.81 6.11 4.63
C SER A 215 2.44 6.72 4.86
N ILE A 216 2.03 7.63 3.98
CA ILE A 216 0.64 8.06 3.86
C ILE A 216 0.04 7.35 2.66
N LEU A 217 -1.02 6.58 2.88
CA LEU A 217 -1.74 5.87 1.82
C LEU A 217 -3.09 6.52 1.55
N ILE A 218 -3.44 6.67 0.28
CA ILE A 218 -4.71 7.26 -0.19
C ILE A 218 -5.35 6.32 -1.21
N GLN A 219 -6.53 5.80 -0.89
CA GLN A 219 -7.32 5.05 -1.86
C GLN A 219 -7.89 5.99 -2.92
N LEU A 220 -7.40 5.91 -4.16
CA LEU A 220 -7.84 6.79 -5.24
C LEU A 220 -9.15 6.30 -5.87
N THR A 221 -9.19 5.02 -6.24
CA THR A 221 -10.32 4.37 -6.93
C THR A 221 -10.49 2.93 -6.46
N GLY A 222 -11.69 2.37 -6.60
CA GLY A 222 -11.97 1.01 -6.13
C GLY A 222 -11.91 0.86 -4.61
N GLU A 223 -11.93 -0.39 -4.16
CA GLU A 223 -12.03 -0.80 -2.76
C GLU A 223 -10.95 -1.85 -2.45
N LYS A 224 -10.31 -1.70 -1.28
CA LYS A 224 -9.28 -2.61 -0.77
C LYS A 224 -9.54 -2.95 0.71
N ILE A 225 -9.00 -4.06 1.18
CA ILE A 225 -8.85 -4.37 2.61
C ILE A 225 -7.37 -4.20 2.94
N ILE A 226 -7.06 -3.50 4.02
CA ILE A 226 -5.69 -3.44 4.54
C ILE A 226 -5.62 -4.12 5.91
N PHE A 227 -4.60 -4.93 6.09
CA PHE A 227 -4.17 -5.46 7.38
C PHE A 227 -2.92 -4.73 7.82
N MET A 228 -2.84 -4.35 9.10
CA MET A 228 -1.71 -3.61 9.66
C MET A 228 -1.33 -4.20 11.01
N TRP A 229 -0.04 -4.37 11.25
CA TRP A 229 0.51 -4.78 12.54
C TRP A 229 1.65 -3.83 12.95
N PRO A 230 1.66 -3.37 14.21
CA PRO A 230 2.77 -2.54 14.69
C PRO A 230 4.05 -3.38 14.75
N PRO A 231 5.24 -2.76 14.58
CA PRO A 231 6.51 -3.44 14.73
C PRO A 231 6.87 -3.62 16.21
N THR A 232 6.07 -4.33 16.99
CA THR A 232 6.49 -4.75 18.34
C THR A 232 7.64 -5.75 18.24
N GLU A 233 8.42 -5.89 19.31
CA GLU A 233 9.53 -6.88 19.33
C GLU A 233 9.03 -8.30 19.00
N ASP A 234 7.91 -8.71 19.59
CA ASP A 234 7.28 -10.00 19.29
C ASP A 234 6.88 -10.14 17.82
N ASN A 235 6.26 -9.10 17.25
CA ASN A 235 5.83 -9.13 15.85
C ASN A 235 7.03 -9.18 14.88
N LEU A 236 8.10 -8.45 15.19
CA LEU A 236 9.35 -8.48 14.42
C LEU A 236 10.06 -9.83 14.54
N ASN A 237 10.03 -10.45 15.72
CA ASN A 237 10.58 -11.79 15.93
C ASN A 237 9.81 -12.85 15.14
N VAL A 238 8.49 -12.76 15.05
CA VAL A 238 7.69 -13.63 14.16
C VAL A 238 8.02 -13.33 12.70
N ALA A 239 7.99 -12.05 12.31
CA ALA A 239 8.23 -11.62 10.94
C ALA A 239 9.62 -11.97 10.42
N SER A 240 10.65 -12.05 11.28
CA SER A 240 12.01 -12.42 10.86
C SER A 240 12.10 -13.81 10.22
N HIS A 241 11.14 -14.70 10.52
CA HIS A 241 11.10 -16.03 9.94
C HIS A 241 10.66 -16.01 8.47
N CYS A 242 9.86 -15.01 8.09
CA CYS A 242 9.22 -14.84 6.78
C CYS A 242 9.62 -13.53 6.09
N HIS A 243 10.62 -12.81 6.62
CA HIS A 243 11.04 -11.50 6.14
C HIS A 243 11.43 -11.59 4.65
N ARG A 244 10.83 -10.70 3.84
CA ARG A 244 10.95 -10.68 2.37
C ARG A 244 10.50 -11.97 1.67
N GLY A 245 9.79 -12.86 2.36
CA GLY A 245 9.18 -14.06 1.79
C GLY A 245 7.73 -13.85 1.34
N THR A 246 7.23 -14.78 0.54
CA THR A 246 5.82 -14.80 0.10
C THR A 246 5.01 -15.82 0.90
N GLY A 247 3.67 -15.69 0.86
CA GLY A 247 2.79 -16.78 1.31
C GLY A 247 2.40 -16.77 2.78
N TRP A 248 2.88 -15.84 3.59
CA TRP A 248 2.74 -15.90 5.06
C TRP A 248 1.63 -15.02 5.64
N LEU A 249 0.73 -14.46 4.82
CA LEU A 249 -0.41 -13.65 5.29
C LEU A 249 -1.27 -14.37 6.34
N HIS A 250 -1.57 -15.65 6.15
CA HIS A 250 -2.40 -16.39 7.12
C HIS A 250 -1.70 -16.57 8.46
N ASP A 251 -0.39 -16.81 8.43
CA ASP A 251 0.42 -16.95 9.64
C ASP A 251 0.60 -15.60 10.34
N ALA A 252 0.72 -14.51 9.59
CA ALA A 252 0.73 -13.17 10.16
C ALA A 252 -0.57 -12.85 10.91
N ILE A 253 -1.73 -13.17 10.33
CA ILE A 253 -3.04 -12.94 10.99
C ILE A 253 -3.17 -13.76 12.28
N LYS A 254 -2.61 -14.98 12.31
CA LYS A 254 -2.68 -15.86 13.49
C LYS A 254 -1.71 -15.45 14.60
N ASN A 255 -0.50 -15.07 14.23
CA ASN A 255 0.64 -14.97 15.15
C ASN A 255 1.04 -13.54 15.51
N LEU A 256 0.76 -12.55 14.64
CA LEU A 256 1.06 -11.16 14.96
C LEU A 256 -0.03 -10.56 15.84
N THR A 257 0.41 -9.86 16.87
CA THR A 257 -0.46 -9.24 17.88
C THR A 257 -0.81 -7.80 17.50
N ASN A 258 -1.88 -7.28 18.10
CA ASN A 258 -2.35 -5.89 17.91
C ASN A 258 -2.65 -5.53 16.44
N GLY A 259 -3.01 -6.54 15.64
CA GLY A 259 -3.38 -6.36 14.24
C GLY A 259 -4.67 -5.56 14.08
N LYS A 260 -4.74 -4.84 12.97
CA LYS A 260 -5.90 -4.04 12.57
C LYS A 260 -6.32 -4.40 11.16
N MET A 261 -7.62 -4.45 10.91
CA MET A 261 -8.19 -4.60 9.57
C MET A 261 -9.06 -3.39 9.23
N ALA A 262 -8.88 -2.81 8.05
CA ALA A 262 -9.68 -1.69 7.54
C ALA A 262 -10.20 -1.95 6.13
N HIS A 263 -11.40 -1.46 5.86
CA HIS A 263 -11.93 -1.33 4.49
C HIS A 263 -11.57 0.05 3.93
N LEU A 264 -10.75 0.05 2.90
CA LEU A 264 -10.35 1.24 2.17
C LEU A 264 -11.32 1.48 1.01
N THR A 265 -11.94 2.64 0.99
CA THR A 265 -12.84 3.11 -0.08
C THR A 265 -12.25 4.40 -0.67
N PRO A 266 -12.66 4.85 -1.88
CA PRO A 266 -12.05 6.03 -2.49
C PRO A 266 -12.14 7.25 -1.55
N GLY A 267 -11.01 7.86 -1.21
CA GLY A 267 -10.87 8.94 -0.23
C GLY A 267 -10.38 8.51 1.15
N SER A 268 -10.39 7.20 1.46
CA SER A 268 -9.73 6.67 2.64
C SER A 268 -8.25 7.04 2.63
N LYS A 269 -7.83 7.81 3.63
CA LYS A 269 -6.45 8.21 3.86
C LYS A 269 -5.98 7.69 5.21
N ILE A 270 -4.89 6.94 5.22
CA ILE A 270 -4.34 6.33 6.44
C ILE A 270 -2.85 6.62 6.55
N PHE A 271 -2.34 6.56 7.78
CA PHE A 271 -0.93 6.65 8.09
C PHE A 271 -0.41 5.26 8.48
N LEU A 272 0.68 4.84 7.86
CA LEU A 272 1.49 3.71 8.27
C LEU A 272 2.71 4.26 9.03
N PRO A 273 2.77 4.10 10.36
CA PRO A 273 3.99 4.37 11.11
C PRO A 273 5.19 3.60 10.58
N VAL A 274 6.39 4.11 10.85
CA VAL A 274 7.65 3.45 10.52
C VAL A 274 7.66 2.00 11.02
N GLY A 275 8.12 1.06 10.19
CA GLY A 275 8.17 -0.36 10.54
C GLY A 275 6.83 -1.10 10.48
N THR A 276 5.71 -0.45 10.12
CA THR A 276 4.42 -1.14 10.06
C THR A 276 4.44 -2.29 9.07
N LEU A 277 4.19 -3.51 9.55
CA LEU A 277 3.95 -4.67 8.72
C LEU A 277 2.51 -4.57 8.19
N HIS A 278 2.31 -4.77 6.90
CA HIS A 278 0.98 -4.67 6.32
C HIS A 278 0.79 -5.54 5.08
N ALA A 279 -0.46 -5.85 4.77
CA ALA A 279 -0.88 -6.59 3.59
C ALA A 279 -2.17 -5.99 3.03
N VAL A 280 -2.40 -6.16 1.73
CA VAL A 280 -3.48 -5.48 1.02
C VAL A 280 -4.21 -6.43 0.09
N LEU A 281 -5.54 -6.47 0.19
CA LEU A 281 -6.43 -7.29 -0.63
C LEU A 281 -7.31 -6.37 -1.47
N SER A 282 -7.42 -6.64 -2.77
CA SER A 282 -8.21 -5.80 -3.68
C SER A 282 -9.60 -6.40 -3.90
N LEU A 283 -10.64 -5.70 -3.45
CA LEU A 283 -12.03 -6.14 -3.61
C LEU A 283 -12.60 -5.80 -4.99
N THR A 284 -12.00 -4.82 -5.64
CA THR A 284 -12.36 -4.36 -6.99
C THR A 284 -11.09 -3.89 -7.70
N PRO A 285 -11.12 -3.69 -9.02
CA PRO A 285 -10.06 -2.97 -9.72
C PRO A 285 -9.84 -1.63 -9.03
N SER A 286 -8.60 -1.38 -8.61
CA SER A 286 -8.34 -0.29 -7.67
C SER A 286 -6.97 0.33 -7.90
N ALA A 287 -6.86 1.59 -7.50
CA ALA A 287 -5.61 2.32 -7.43
C ALA A 287 -5.42 2.91 -6.03
N LEU A 288 -4.25 2.65 -5.44
CA LEU A 288 -3.80 3.22 -4.18
C LEU A 288 -2.60 4.11 -4.46
N ALA A 289 -2.61 5.34 -3.94
CA ALA A 289 -1.45 6.21 -3.94
C ALA A 289 -0.76 6.16 -2.58
N GLY A 290 0.57 6.22 -2.58
CA GLY A 290 1.39 6.31 -1.39
C GLY A 290 2.41 7.44 -1.52
N TYR A 291 2.83 8.00 -0.39
CA TYR A 291 4.06 8.78 -0.32
C TYR A 291 4.68 8.69 1.06
N ARG A 292 6.00 8.81 1.10
CA ARG A 292 6.81 8.73 2.32
C ARG A 292 6.80 10.07 3.07
N VAL A 293 6.73 9.98 4.40
CA VAL A 293 6.81 11.12 5.32
C VAL A 293 7.90 10.90 6.36
N HIS A 294 8.53 11.99 6.76
CA HIS A 294 9.48 12.06 7.86
C HIS A 294 8.88 12.81 9.03
N HIS A 295 9.08 12.28 10.22
CA HIS A 295 8.70 12.92 11.46
C HIS A 295 9.77 12.62 12.50
N ALA A 296 10.12 13.60 13.33
CA ALA A 296 11.22 13.45 14.29
C ALA A 296 10.97 12.30 15.29
N SER A 297 9.72 11.98 15.59
CA SER A 297 9.40 10.84 16.47
C SER A 297 9.86 9.49 15.92
N PHE A 298 10.12 9.36 14.62
CA PHE A 298 10.58 8.10 14.02
C PHE A 298 12.03 7.77 14.41
N LEU A 299 12.84 8.79 14.74
CA LEU A 299 14.24 8.61 15.13
C LEU A 299 14.42 7.70 16.36
N ALA A 300 13.41 7.61 17.22
CA ALA A 300 13.42 6.71 18.37
C ALA A 300 13.30 5.22 17.96
N ASP A 301 12.56 4.92 16.90
CA ASP A 301 12.32 3.55 16.42
C ASP A 301 13.37 3.08 15.41
N ILE A 302 13.92 4.00 14.59
CA ILE A 302 14.86 3.68 13.51
C ILE A 302 16.03 2.78 13.97
N PRO A 303 16.76 3.04 15.07
CA PRO A 303 17.88 2.19 15.49
C PRO A 303 17.51 0.73 15.69
N ARG A 304 16.32 0.48 16.27
CA ARG A 304 15.81 -0.87 16.54
C ARG A 304 15.39 -1.56 15.25
N LEU A 305 14.66 -0.85 14.39
CA LEU A 305 14.16 -1.38 13.13
C LEU A 305 15.31 -1.67 12.15
N LEU A 306 16.31 -0.79 12.09
CA LEU A 306 17.52 -0.96 11.29
C LEU A 306 18.33 -2.18 11.72
N LYS A 307 18.51 -2.37 13.04
CA LYS A 307 19.15 -3.59 13.55
C LYS A 307 18.37 -4.84 13.17
N TRP A 308 17.05 -4.81 13.29
CA TRP A 308 16.21 -5.96 12.94
C TRP A 308 16.30 -6.30 11.46
N ASP A 309 16.16 -5.32 10.56
CA ASP A 309 16.15 -5.51 9.11
C ASP A 309 17.50 -6.08 8.63
N VAL A 310 18.61 -5.48 9.06
CA VAL A 310 19.96 -5.93 8.69
C VAL A 310 20.28 -7.31 9.25
N ASN A 311 20.04 -7.55 10.54
CA ASN A 311 20.37 -8.84 11.15
C ASN A 311 19.52 -9.97 10.56
N THR A 312 18.24 -9.70 10.29
CA THR A 312 17.35 -10.67 9.65
C THR A 312 17.79 -10.97 8.24
N SER A 313 18.13 -9.94 7.46
CA SER A 313 18.62 -10.08 6.08
C SER A 313 19.92 -10.88 6.02
N LEU A 314 20.89 -10.59 6.90
CA LEU A 314 22.14 -11.35 7.01
C LEU A 314 21.93 -12.83 7.38
N ALA A 315 20.88 -13.14 8.15
CA ALA A 315 20.58 -14.51 8.58
C ALA A 315 19.81 -15.33 7.52
N LYS A 316 19.15 -14.66 6.57
CA LYS A 316 18.19 -15.29 5.65
C LYS A 316 18.59 -15.22 4.18
N LEU A 317 19.37 -14.22 3.79
CA LEU A 317 19.68 -13.94 2.41
C LEU A 317 21.11 -14.37 2.08
N ASP A 318 21.21 -15.18 1.04
CA ASP A 318 22.47 -15.63 0.44
C ASP A 318 22.67 -15.01 -0.96
N ASP A 319 21.82 -14.05 -1.33
CA ASP A 319 21.86 -13.37 -2.62
C ASP A 319 22.67 -12.07 -2.51
N HIS A 320 23.71 -11.96 -3.33
CA HIS A 320 24.60 -10.81 -3.34
C HIS A 320 23.89 -9.54 -3.84
N GLU A 321 23.02 -9.64 -4.85
CA GLU A 321 22.32 -8.49 -5.42
C GLU A 321 21.34 -7.91 -4.40
N VAL A 322 20.54 -8.77 -3.77
CA VAL A 322 19.56 -8.34 -2.75
C VAL A 322 20.25 -7.70 -1.54
N LEU A 323 21.35 -8.26 -1.05
CA LEU A 323 22.10 -7.66 0.07
C LEU A 323 22.74 -6.31 -0.31
N ASN A 324 23.16 -6.16 -1.57
CA ASN A 324 23.69 -4.89 -2.07
C ASN A 324 22.59 -3.83 -2.23
N GLU A 325 21.38 -4.22 -2.64
CA GLU A 325 20.21 -3.33 -2.66
C GLU A 325 19.89 -2.80 -1.26
N ILE A 326 19.90 -3.67 -0.24
CA ILE A 326 19.68 -3.28 1.17
C ILE A 326 20.74 -2.26 1.64
N LEU A 327 22.01 -2.51 1.32
CA LEU A 327 23.11 -1.61 1.65
C LEU A 327 22.88 -0.22 1.04
N ASN A 328 22.59 -0.17 -0.27
CA ASN A 328 22.36 1.08 -0.99
C ASN A 328 21.12 1.82 -0.49
N GLU A 329 20.02 1.10 -0.27
CA GLU A 329 18.79 1.67 0.27
C GLU A 329 19.05 2.38 1.60
N HIS A 330 19.75 1.74 2.54
CA HIS A 330 20.03 2.36 3.83
C HIS A 330 21.04 3.52 3.75
N ASP A 331 22.06 3.43 2.87
CA ASP A 331 23.00 4.54 2.62
C ASP A 331 22.26 5.77 2.05
N ASP A 332 21.36 5.57 1.08
CA ASP A 332 20.56 6.63 0.45
C ASP A 332 19.59 7.27 1.46
N LEU A 333 18.89 6.45 2.25
CA LEU A 333 17.93 6.93 3.25
C LEU A 333 18.63 7.70 4.38
N LEU A 334 19.77 7.22 4.88
CA LEU A 334 20.57 7.95 5.86
C LEU A 334 21.06 9.29 5.29
N THR A 335 21.56 9.28 4.05
CA THR A 335 22.00 10.51 3.37
C THR A 335 20.87 11.51 3.23
N MET A 336 19.68 11.05 2.84
CA MET A 336 18.49 11.88 2.75
C MET A 336 18.12 12.50 4.10
N TRP A 337 18.14 11.73 5.19
CA TRP A 337 17.88 12.24 6.54
C TRP A 337 18.92 13.27 7.01
N LEU A 338 20.21 13.04 6.74
CA LEU A 338 21.29 13.97 7.10
C LEU A 338 21.24 15.27 6.29
N GLN A 339 20.77 15.23 5.05
CA GLN A 339 20.60 16.41 4.20
C GLN A 339 19.34 17.22 4.53
N GLN A 340 18.39 16.63 5.27
CA GLN A 340 17.11 17.27 5.53
C GLN A 340 17.24 18.39 6.57
N ARG A 341 17.26 19.63 6.09
CA ARG A 341 17.34 20.85 6.91
C ARG A 341 16.00 21.33 7.46
N ALA A 342 15.06 20.41 7.72
CA ALA A 342 13.82 20.82 8.36
C ALA A 342 14.12 21.22 9.81
N SER A 343 13.71 22.42 10.23
CA SER A 343 13.97 22.92 11.60
C SER A 343 13.40 22.01 12.70
N SER A 344 12.41 21.17 12.36
CA SER A 344 11.86 20.13 13.24
C SER A 344 12.84 18.98 13.52
N ILE A 345 13.85 18.78 12.68
CA ILE A 345 14.83 17.69 12.76
C ILE A 345 16.16 18.19 13.35
N GLU A 346 16.51 19.47 13.19
CA GLU A 346 17.75 20.06 13.75
C GLU A 346 17.90 19.82 15.26
N ARG A 347 16.78 19.80 16.01
CA ARG A 347 16.80 19.51 17.46
C ARG A 347 17.18 18.06 17.80
N TYR A 348 17.21 17.17 16.81
CA TYR A 348 17.47 15.74 16.94
C TYR A 348 18.78 15.33 16.25
N GLU A 349 19.69 16.29 16.00
CA GLU A 349 21.01 16.03 15.41
C GLU A 349 21.76 14.91 16.13
N ARG A 350 21.66 14.85 17.47
CA ARG A 350 22.28 13.79 18.27
C ARG A 350 21.70 12.40 17.95
N ASP A 351 20.39 12.28 17.77
CA ASP A 351 19.76 10.99 17.45
C ASP A 351 20.16 10.54 16.04
N LEU A 352 20.23 11.47 15.08
CA LEU A 352 20.75 11.19 13.75
C LEU A 352 22.22 10.76 13.76
N LEU A 353 23.07 11.41 14.56
CA LEU A 353 24.46 11.00 14.73
C LEU A 353 24.57 9.60 15.36
N ASN A 354 23.72 9.28 16.35
CA ASN A 354 23.67 7.94 16.93
C ASN A 354 23.25 6.88 15.89
N ILE A 355 22.26 7.19 15.05
CA ILE A 355 21.83 6.30 13.96
C ILE A 355 22.94 6.14 12.92
N LYS A 356 23.63 7.24 12.55
CA LYS A 356 24.78 7.22 11.64
C LYS A 356 25.91 6.34 12.19
N ASP A 357 26.29 6.53 13.45
CA ASP A 357 27.33 5.72 14.09
C ASP A 357 26.93 4.25 14.16
N LEU A 358 25.66 3.93 14.48
CA LEU A 358 25.14 2.56 14.44
C LEU A 358 25.28 1.96 13.03
N TRP A 359 24.85 2.68 12.00
CA TRP A 359 24.93 2.21 10.62
C TRP A 359 26.38 2.01 10.17
N GLU A 360 27.21 3.05 10.27
CA GLU A 360 28.57 3.04 9.72
C GLU A 360 29.53 2.13 10.48
N ARG A 361 29.39 2.03 11.81
CA ARG A 361 30.36 1.28 12.64
C ARG A 361 29.95 -0.15 12.96
N ASP A 362 28.65 -0.47 12.95
CA ASP A 362 28.16 -1.80 13.35
C ASP A 362 27.50 -2.55 12.18
N LEU A 363 26.50 -1.96 11.53
CA LEU A 363 25.64 -2.70 10.60
C LEU A 363 26.21 -2.79 9.18
N ARG A 364 26.63 -1.66 8.61
CA ARG A 364 27.22 -1.57 7.26
C ARG A 364 28.45 -2.47 7.10
N PRO A 365 29.41 -2.54 8.06
CA PRO A 365 30.55 -3.46 7.96
C PRO A 365 30.16 -4.94 7.93
N LYS A 366 29.07 -5.34 8.62
CA LYS A 366 28.58 -6.73 8.58
C LYS A 366 28.04 -7.09 7.20
N LEU A 367 27.24 -6.20 6.60
CA LEU A 367 26.74 -6.38 5.22
C LEU A 367 27.90 -6.45 4.22
N ASN A 368 28.84 -5.51 4.27
CA ASN A 368 30.02 -5.53 3.40
C ASN A 368 30.84 -6.81 3.56
N SER A 369 31.04 -7.29 4.80
CA SER A 369 31.75 -8.54 5.05
C SER A 369 31.03 -9.73 4.42
N ARG A 370 29.69 -9.79 4.54
CA ARG A 370 28.88 -10.84 3.92
C ARG A 370 28.94 -10.80 2.40
N LEU A 371 28.86 -9.60 1.79
CA LEU A 371 28.98 -9.42 0.34
C LEU A 371 30.36 -9.88 -0.18
N ILE A 372 31.44 -9.56 0.53
CA ILE A 372 32.79 -10.04 0.21
C ILE A 372 32.85 -11.58 0.28
N ASP A 373 32.25 -12.18 1.29
CA ASP A 373 32.23 -13.63 1.45
C ASP A 373 31.44 -14.32 0.33
N LEU A 374 30.29 -13.77 -0.09
CA LEU A 374 29.48 -14.26 -1.20
C LEU A 374 30.17 -14.06 -2.56
N SER A 375 31.01 -13.04 -2.71
CA SER A 375 31.79 -12.76 -3.92
C SER A 375 32.98 -13.70 -4.12
N ARG A 376 33.41 -14.42 -3.07
CA ARG A 376 34.52 -15.37 -3.20
C ARG A 376 34.06 -16.56 -4.02
N PRO A 377 34.81 -16.98 -5.06
CA PRO A 377 34.50 -18.21 -5.77
C PRO A 377 34.40 -19.33 -4.74
N ALA A 378 33.28 -20.06 -4.72
CA ALA A 378 33.10 -21.23 -3.87
C ALA A 378 34.37 -22.07 -4.02
N LYS A 379 35.18 -22.15 -2.95
CA LYS A 379 36.43 -22.91 -2.97
C LYS A 379 36.05 -24.28 -3.50
N ARG A 380 36.45 -24.59 -4.74
CA ARG A 380 36.18 -25.87 -5.39
C ARG A 380 36.53 -26.92 -4.36
N ALA A 381 35.53 -27.63 -3.85
CA ALA A 381 35.74 -28.80 -3.04
C ALA A 381 36.58 -29.74 -3.92
N ARG A 382 37.90 -29.72 -3.70
CA ARG A 382 38.82 -30.66 -4.32
C ARG A 382 38.52 -31.98 -3.63
N HIS A 383 37.60 -32.74 -4.21
CA HIS A 383 37.51 -34.18 -4.01
C HIS A 383 38.67 -34.86 -4.72
#